data_AF-A0A951GK24-F1
#
_entry.id   AF-A0A951GK24-F1
#
_cell.length_a   1.000
_cell.length_b   1.000
_cell.length_c   1.000
_cell.angle_alpha   90.00
_cell.angle_beta   90.00
_cell.angle_gamma   90.00
#
_symmetry.space_group_name_H-M   'P 1'
#
loop_
_entity.id
_entity.type
_entity.pdbx_description
1 polymer ?
#
loop_
_entity_poly.entity_id
_entity_poly.type
_entity_poly.pdbx_seq_one_letter_code
_entity_poly.pdbx_strand_id
1 'polypeptide(L)'
;MAKQSAAQQKTVERVMHEFKHGELKTAAGKRKVKNPKQAIAIALHEAGASNQETPKKNAHNLRHTKAKERRGETYKDETEGRHAGRSKSDKSRDELYAEAKKRDIPGRSKMTKAELEHALHA
;
A
#
# COMPACT_ATOMS: atom_id res chain seq x y z
N MET A 1 -12.84 17.46 -20.58
CA MET A 1 -11.80 16.70 -19.87
C MET A 1 -11.90 15.25 -20.27
N ALA A 2 -10.78 14.57 -20.55
CA ALA A 2 -10.80 13.11 -20.68
C ALA A 2 -11.29 12.50 -19.36
N LYS A 3 -12.18 11.50 -19.45
CA LYS A 3 -12.62 10.76 -18.26
C LYS A 3 -11.42 10.03 -17.66
N GLN A 4 -11.32 10.02 -16.34
CA GLN A 4 -10.30 9.25 -15.63
C GLN A 4 -10.43 7.76 -15.96
N SER A 5 -9.31 7.07 -16.09
CA SER A 5 -9.31 5.62 -16.23
C SER A 5 -9.65 4.93 -14.91
N ALA A 6 -10.07 3.66 -14.96
CA ALA A 6 -10.38 2.89 -13.75
C ALA A 6 -9.19 2.82 -12.77
N ALA A 7 -7.96 2.78 -13.28
CA ALA A 7 -6.76 2.77 -12.44
C ALA A 7 -6.55 4.10 -11.69
N GLN A 8 -6.89 5.23 -12.33
CA GLN A 8 -6.83 6.56 -11.73
C GLN A 8 -7.94 6.73 -10.69
N GLN A 9 -9.17 6.29 -11.01
CA GLN A 9 -10.29 6.30 -10.07
C GLN A 9 -9.97 5.53 -8.78
N LYS A 10 -9.37 4.33 -8.88
CA LYS A 10 -8.94 3.55 -7.71
C LYS A 10 -7.94 4.28 -6.81
N THR A 11 -7.00 5.02 -7.42
CA THR A 11 -6.02 5.82 -6.65
C THR A 11 -6.70 7.01 -5.98
N VAL A 12 -7.62 7.69 -6.67
CA VAL A 12 -8.42 8.77 -6.07
C VAL A 12 -9.22 8.24 -4.89
N GLU A 13 -9.91 7.12 -5.06
CA GLU A 13 -10.70 6.45 -4.03
C GLU A 13 -9.85 6.11 -2.80
N ARG A 14 -8.67 5.49 -3.00
CA ARG A 14 -7.74 5.17 -1.91
C ARG A 14 -7.30 6.42 -1.14
N VAL A 15 -6.86 7.47 -1.84
CA VAL A 15 -6.40 8.70 -1.16
C VAL A 15 -7.55 9.36 -0.39
N MET A 16 -8.76 9.35 -0.95
CA MET A 16 -9.92 9.88 -0.26
C MET A 16 -10.37 9.00 0.91
N HIS A 17 -10.15 7.68 0.85
CA HIS A 17 -10.31 6.78 1.97
C HIS A 17 -9.32 7.14 3.09
N GLU A 18 -8.02 7.25 2.79
CA GLU A 18 -7.01 7.69 3.75
C GLU A 18 -7.38 9.04 4.38
N PHE A 19 -7.93 9.98 3.60
CA PHE A 19 -8.41 11.24 4.16
C PHE A 19 -9.61 11.06 5.09
N LYS A 20 -10.61 10.26 4.69
CA LYS A 20 -11.81 9.96 5.48
C LYS A 20 -11.46 9.34 6.84
N HIS A 21 -10.44 8.48 6.87
CA HIS A 21 -9.93 7.84 8.08
C HIS A 21 -8.92 8.69 8.86
N GLY A 22 -8.56 9.88 8.35
CA GLY A 22 -7.62 10.78 8.99
C GLY A 22 -6.18 10.26 8.97
N GLU A 23 -5.82 9.50 7.94
CA GLU A 23 -4.51 8.85 7.74
C GLU A 23 -3.65 9.63 6.74
N LEU A 24 -4.29 10.32 5.78
CA LEU A 24 -3.60 11.07 4.75
C LEU A 24 -2.69 12.16 5.36
N LYS A 25 -1.40 12.12 5.04
CA LYS A 25 -0.41 13.10 5.52
C LYS A 25 -0.06 14.13 4.45
N THR A 26 0.34 15.31 4.91
CA THR A 26 0.89 16.38 4.05
C THR A 26 2.20 15.95 3.39
N ALA A 27 2.64 16.65 2.35
CA ALA A 27 3.88 16.33 1.63
C ALA A 27 5.13 16.22 2.52
N ALA A 28 5.18 16.99 3.62
CA ALA A 28 6.27 16.92 4.59
C ALA A 28 6.15 15.76 5.60
N GLY A 29 5.10 14.93 5.53
CA GLY A 29 4.88 13.72 6.33
C GLY A 29 4.54 13.95 7.81
N LYS A 30 4.78 15.14 8.39
CA LYS A 30 4.62 15.39 9.83
C LYS A 30 3.18 15.62 10.29
N ARG A 31 2.31 16.12 9.40
CA ARG A 31 0.94 16.56 9.75
C ARG A 31 -0.08 15.85 8.88
N LYS A 32 -1.22 15.49 9.48
CA LYS A 32 -2.42 14.98 8.78
C LYS A 32 -3.07 16.09 7.95
N VAL A 33 -3.61 15.74 6.80
CA VAL A 33 -4.38 16.63 5.95
C VAL A 33 -5.76 16.82 6.59
N LYS A 34 -6.15 18.08 6.81
CA LYS A 34 -7.46 18.43 7.41
C LYS A 34 -8.44 19.03 6.41
N ASN A 35 -7.93 19.60 5.31
CA ASN A 35 -8.75 20.30 4.33
C ASN A 35 -9.17 19.34 3.19
N PRO A 36 -10.48 19.14 2.95
CA PRO A 36 -10.96 18.30 1.85
C PRO A 36 -10.45 18.74 0.47
N LYS A 37 -10.33 20.04 0.22
CA LYS A 37 -9.80 20.57 -1.05
C LYS A 37 -8.35 20.14 -1.27
N GLN A 38 -7.56 20.12 -0.20
CA GLN A 38 -6.17 19.65 -0.26
C GLN A 38 -6.12 18.15 -0.50
N ALA A 39 -6.99 17.36 0.13
CA ALA A 39 -7.09 15.93 -0.13
C ALA A 39 -7.44 15.63 -1.59
N ILE A 40 -8.41 16.35 -2.17
CA ILE A 40 -8.76 16.24 -3.59
C ILE A 40 -7.56 16.58 -4.49
N ALA A 41 -6.81 17.65 -4.17
CA ALA A 41 -5.62 18.02 -4.93
C ALA A 41 -4.54 16.92 -4.89
N ILE A 42 -4.30 16.33 -3.70
CA ILE A 42 -3.37 15.20 -3.55
C ILE A 42 -3.87 13.98 -4.33
N ALA A 43 -5.17 13.66 -4.26
CA ALA A 43 -5.76 12.53 -4.97
C ALA A 43 -5.61 12.67 -6.50
N LEU A 44 -5.88 13.86 -7.05
CA LEU A 44 -5.72 14.13 -8.48
C LEU A 44 -4.25 14.08 -8.92
N HIS A 45 -3.33 14.61 -8.10
CA HIS A 45 -1.89 14.54 -8.35
C HIS A 45 -1.37 13.10 -8.31
N GLU A 46 -1.70 12.32 -7.28
CA GLU A 46 -1.30 10.92 -7.14
C GLU A 46 -1.86 10.04 -8.27
N ALA A 47 -3.08 10.31 -8.72
CA ALA A 47 -3.71 9.61 -9.83
C ALA A 47 -3.21 10.06 -11.21
N GLY A 48 -2.34 11.06 -11.29
CA GLY A 48 -1.91 11.63 -12.58
C GLY A 48 -3.08 12.17 -13.40
N ALA A 49 -4.06 12.77 -12.74
CA ALA A 49 -5.27 13.34 -13.35
C ALA A 49 -5.39 14.85 -13.10
N SER A 50 -4.31 15.49 -12.67
CA SER A 50 -4.27 16.93 -12.44
C SER A 50 -4.38 17.68 -13.76
N ASN A 51 -5.19 18.74 -13.80
CA ASN A 51 -5.26 19.68 -14.92
C ASN A 51 -4.17 20.77 -14.84
N GLN A 52 -3.41 20.82 -13.76
CA GLN A 52 -2.32 21.77 -13.55
C GLN A 52 -0.96 21.21 -13.99
N GLU A 53 -0.89 19.92 -14.35
CA GLU A 53 0.34 19.24 -14.72
C GLU A 53 0.31 18.76 -16.17
N THR A 54 1.50 18.64 -16.77
CA THR A 54 1.64 18.12 -18.14
C THR A 54 1.29 16.62 -18.20
N PRO A 55 0.87 16.09 -19.36
CA PRO A 55 0.60 14.66 -19.52
C PRO A 55 1.77 13.75 -19.10
N LYS A 56 3.02 14.18 -19.38
CA LYS A 56 4.23 13.45 -19.00
C LYS A 56 4.41 13.40 -17.48
N LYS A 57 4.14 14.50 -16.78
CA LYS A 57 4.23 14.57 -15.31
C LYS A 57 3.13 13.74 -14.65
N ASN A 58 1.91 13.85 -15.16
CA ASN A 58 0.78 13.03 -14.76
C ASN A 58 1.08 11.52 -14.90
N ALA A 59 1.61 11.09 -16.05
CA ALA A 59 2.00 9.69 -16.26
C ALA A 59 3.10 9.23 -15.30
N HIS A 60 4.10 10.08 -15.04
CA HIS A 60 5.14 9.80 -14.05
C HIS A 60 4.57 9.62 -12.63
N ASN A 61 3.70 10.54 -12.21
CA ASN A 61 3.08 10.52 -10.88
C ASN A 61 2.23 9.27 -10.70
N LEU A 62 1.37 8.93 -11.66
CA LEU A 62 0.59 7.69 -11.64
C LEU A 62 1.49 6.46 -11.52
N ARG A 63 2.57 6.37 -12.33
CA ARG A 63 3.51 5.24 -12.27
C ARG A 63 4.18 5.13 -10.89
N HIS A 64 4.61 6.26 -10.34
CA HIS A 64 5.24 6.32 -9.03
C HIS A 64 4.26 5.88 -7.92
N THR A 65 3.02 6.40 -7.94
CA THR A 65 1.97 6.02 -6.99
C THR A 65 1.64 4.53 -7.07
N LYS A 66 1.50 3.97 -8.28
CA LYS A 66 1.24 2.52 -8.44
C LYS A 66 2.38 1.66 -7.92
N ALA A 67 3.63 2.11 -8.05
CA ALA A 67 4.76 1.41 -7.47
C ALA A 67 4.71 1.44 -5.93
N LYS A 68 4.35 2.60 -5.34
CA LYS A 68 4.14 2.77 -3.89
C LYS A 68 3.01 1.87 -3.36
N GLU A 69 1.87 1.86 -4.05
CA GLU A 69 0.72 0.97 -3.75
C GLU A 69 1.14 -0.50 -3.77
N ARG A 70 1.92 -0.94 -4.78
CA ARG A 70 2.40 -2.33 -4.85
C ARG A 70 3.35 -2.68 -3.71
N ARG A 71 4.20 -1.74 -3.28
CA ARG A 71 5.13 -1.95 -2.17
C ARG A 71 4.45 -1.93 -0.79
N GLY A 72 3.20 -1.47 -0.70
CA GLY A 72 2.49 -1.35 0.57
C GLY A 72 2.98 -0.16 1.39
N GLU A 73 3.37 0.92 0.73
CA GLU A 73 3.93 2.13 1.35
C GLU A 73 2.88 3.24 1.49
N THR A 74 1.59 2.93 1.31
CA THR A 74 0.51 3.93 1.43
C THR A 74 0.23 4.28 2.89
N TYR A 75 -0.42 5.42 3.15
CA TYR A 75 -0.74 5.78 4.52
C TYR A 75 -1.76 4.81 5.13
N LYS A 76 -2.67 4.28 4.30
CA LYS A 76 -3.58 3.20 4.68
C LYS A 76 -2.80 1.96 5.12
N ASP A 77 -1.81 1.53 4.35
CA ASP A 77 -0.98 0.37 4.70
C ASP A 77 -0.18 0.58 5.99
N GLU A 78 0.30 1.81 6.23
CA GLU A 78 1.05 2.16 7.45
C GLU A 78 0.16 2.11 8.71
N THR A 79 -1.10 2.53 8.60
CA THR A 79 -1.99 2.76 9.75
C THR A 79 -2.94 1.60 10.01
N GLU A 80 -3.52 1.02 8.97
CA GLU A 80 -4.42 -0.14 9.06
C GLU A 80 -3.66 -1.47 8.93
N GLY A 81 -2.37 -1.42 8.61
CA GLY A 81 -1.58 -2.60 8.28
C GLY A 81 -1.92 -3.15 6.88
N ARG A 82 -1.17 -4.17 6.44
CA ARG A 82 -1.33 -4.83 5.14
C ARG A 82 -2.54 -5.78 5.13
N HIS A 83 -3.71 -5.31 5.57
CA HIS A 83 -4.92 -6.13 5.73
C HIS A 83 -5.83 -6.01 4.50
N ALA A 84 -5.49 -6.66 3.37
CA ALA A 84 -6.50 -6.91 2.31
C ALA A 84 -6.11 -7.86 1.17
N GLY A 85 -4.87 -8.35 1.05
CA GLY A 85 -4.53 -9.13 -0.16
C GLY A 85 -3.28 -9.99 -0.16
N ARG A 86 -2.51 -10.06 0.93
CA ARG A 86 -1.42 -11.04 1.03
C ARG A 86 -1.97 -12.27 1.72
N SER A 87 -2.15 -13.36 0.97
CA SER A 87 -2.53 -14.62 1.56
C SER A 87 -1.45 -15.06 2.57
N LYS A 88 -1.82 -15.81 3.61
CA LYS A 88 -0.83 -16.47 4.49
C LYS A 88 0.19 -17.30 3.68
N SER A 89 -0.19 -17.78 2.49
CA SER A 89 0.65 -18.52 1.53
C SER A 89 1.67 -17.68 0.75
N ASP A 90 1.56 -16.34 0.77
CA ASP A 90 2.49 -15.43 0.09
C ASP A 90 3.63 -14.97 0.99
N LYS A 91 3.73 -15.51 2.21
CA LYS A 91 4.87 -15.22 3.09
C LYS A 91 6.16 -15.73 2.46
N SER A 92 7.23 -14.97 2.59
CA SER A 92 8.55 -15.46 2.17
C SER A 92 8.99 -16.58 3.13
N ARG A 93 9.91 -17.45 2.69
CA ARG A 93 10.50 -18.47 3.57
C ARG A 93 11.09 -17.83 4.84
N ASP A 94 11.68 -16.64 4.72
CA ASP A 94 12.30 -15.95 5.85
C ASP A 94 11.26 -15.42 6.85
N GLU A 95 10.12 -14.93 6.35
CA GLU A 95 8.99 -14.53 7.21
C GLU A 95 8.43 -15.75 7.95
N LEU A 96 8.26 -16.88 7.27
CA LEU A 96 7.82 -18.14 7.87
C LEU A 96 8.84 -18.69 8.87
N TYR A 97 10.14 -18.58 8.56
CA TYR A 97 11.21 -18.97 9.47
C TYR A 97 11.25 -18.09 10.74
N ALA A 98 11.08 -16.77 10.58
CA ALA A 98 11.01 -15.83 11.70
C ALA A 98 9.80 -16.11 12.60
N GLU A 99 8.66 -16.44 12.01
CA GLU A 99 7.46 -16.82 12.76
C GLU A 99 7.63 -18.19 13.45
N ALA A 100 8.20 -19.18 12.77
CA ALA A 100 8.53 -20.48 13.34
C ALA A 100 9.54 -20.38 14.49
N LYS A 101 10.50 -19.44 14.40
CA LYS A 101 11.42 -19.11 15.48
C LYS A 101 10.71 -18.50 16.69
N LYS A 102 9.71 -17.63 16.48
CA LYS A 102 8.92 -17.04 17.57
C LYS A 102 8.02 -18.05 18.29
N ARG A 103 7.62 -19.12 17.60
CA ARG A 103 6.81 -20.23 18.16
C ARG A 103 7.66 -21.42 18.61
N ASP A 104 8.99 -21.27 18.60
CA ASP A 104 9.96 -22.31 18.98
C ASP A 104 9.76 -23.65 18.27
N ILE A 105 9.38 -23.61 16.99
CA ILE A 105 9.19 -24.83 16.19
C ILE A 105 10.55 -25.55 16.03
N PRO A 106 10.68 -26.81 16.49
CA PRO A 106 11.91 -27.58 16.35
C PRO A 106 12.16 -27.91 14.87
N GLY A 107 13.44 -28.00 14.48
CA GLY A 107 13.80 -28.33 13.10
C GLY A 107 13.54 -27.24 12.04
N ARG A 108 12.98 -26.08 12.43
CA ARG A 108 12.66 -24.93 11.53
C ARG A 108 13.79 -24.51 10.58
N SER A 109 15.05 -24.66 10.97
CA SER A 109 16.21 -24.27 10.13
C SER A 109 16.45 -25.21 8.95
N LYS A 110 15.97 -26.46 9.04
CA LYS A 110 16.04 -27.46 7.97
C LYS A 110 14.78 -27.50 7.10
N MET A 111 13.71 -26.84 7.53
CA MET A 111 12.43 -26.82 6.82
C MET A 111 12.48 -25.92 5.57
N THR A 112 11.86 -26.42 4.51
CA THR A 112 11.51 -25.69 3.29
C THR A 112 10.38 -24.70 3.57
N LYS A 113 10.10 -23.82 2.60
CA LYS A 113 8.99 -22.86 2.71
C LYS A 113 7.65 -23.57 3.03
N ALA A 114 7.34 -24.64 2.30
CA ALA A 114 6.09 -25.38 2.46
C ALA A 114 6.02 -26.10 3.82
N GLU A 115 7.12 -26.67 4.29
CA GLU A 115 7.18 -27.32 5.61
C GLU A 115 7.03 -26.32 6.74
N LEU A 116 7.58 -25.11 6.61
CA LEU A 116 7.38 -24.03 7.57
C LEU A 116 5.91 -23.55 7.57
N GLU A 117 5.26 -23.46 6.41
CA GLU A 117 3.82 -23.15 6.32
C GLU A 117 2.98 -24.20 7.03
N HIS A 118 3.23 -25.48 6.75
CA HIS A 118 2.52 -26.58 7.40
C HIS A 118 2.75 -26.58 8.91
N ALA A 119 3.99 -26.44 9.37
CA ALA A 119 4.33 -26.45 10.80
C ALA A 119 3.74 -25.25 11.57
N LEU A 120 3.47 -24.12 10.89
CA LEU A 120 2.81 -22.96 11.50
C LEU A 120 1.28 -23.06 11.55
N HIS A 121 0.71 -24.04 10.84
CA HIS A 121 -0.73 -24.28 10.74
C HIS A 121 -1.20 -25.62 11.33
N ALA A 122 -0.26 -26.50 11.67
CA ALA A 122 -0.46 -27.68 12.52
C ALA A 122 -0.60 -27.28 13.99
#